data_AF-A0A8T6Q5I0-F1
#
_entry.id   AF-A0A8T6Q5I0-F1
#
_cell.length_a   1.000
_cell.length_b   1.000
_cell.length_c   1.000
_cell.angle_alpha   90.00
_cell.angle_beta   90.00
_cell.angle_gamma   90.00
#
_symmetry.space_group_name_H-M   'P 1'
#
loop_
_entity.id
_entity.type
_entity.pdbx_description
1 polymer ?
#
loop_
_entity_poly.entity_id
_entity_poly.type
_entity_poly.pdbx_seq_one_letter_code
_entity_poly.pdbx_strand_id
1 'polypeptide(L)'
;MNVFGSIDAALQIRDKFNLQRVIIVPDGEHAGKRDDTKLMRTRLSRAGGMYLNQVIENGDVLGVAWGRTIHQMSKTMTPKSCKNVTVIQMLGSMPSQPDLTIIESSSQIAYKLS
;
A
#
# COMPACT_ATOMS: atom_id res chain seq x y z
N MET A 1 9.78 13.07 -14.69
CA MET A 1 8.77 12.41 -15.58
C MET A 1 7.54 13.30 -15.57
N ASN A 2 7.00 13.70 -16.73
CA ASN A 2 5.73 14.44 -16.79
C ASN A 2 4.55 13.46 -16.58
N VAL A 3 3.36 13.98 -16.29
CA VAL A 3 2.17 13.15 -15.94
C VAL A 3 1.81 12.18 -17.07
N PHE A 4 1.85 12.64 -18.32
CA PHE A 4 1.55 11.80 -19.49
C PHE A 4 2.53 10.62 -19.63
N GLY A 5 3.83 10.85 -19.45
CA GLY A 5 4.83 9.78 -19.52
C GLY A 5 4.65 8.69 -18.44
N SER A 6 4.13 9.05 -17.27
CA SER A 6 3.81 8.05 -16.23
C SER A 6 2.58 7.21 -16.56
N ILE A 7 1.61 7.77 -17.29
CA ILE A 7 0.42 7.03 -17.75
C ILE A 7 0.83 6.03 -18.83
N ASP A 8 1.60 6.48 -19.83
CA ASP A 8 2.06 5.61 -20.91
C ASP A 8 2.91 4.45 -20.37
N ALA A 9 3.84 4.74 -19.45
CA ALA A 9 4.64 3.71 -18.79
C ALA A 9 3.76 2.73 -17.99
N ALA A 10 2.74 3.21 -17.28
CA ALA A 10 1.82 2.34 -16.55
C ALA A 10 1.06 1.39 -17.50
N LEU A 11 0.58 1.90 -18.64
CA LEU A 11 -0.10 1.10 -19.67
C LEU A 11 0.84 0.05 -20.27
N GLN A 12 2.08 0.43 -20.62
CA GLN A 12 3.07 -0.50 -21.16
C GLN A 12 3.42 -1.62 -20.17
N ILE A 13 3.61 -1.30 -18.88
CA ILE A 13 3.88 -2.30 -17.83
C ILE A 13 2.66 -3.21 -17.67
N ARG A 14 1.46 -2.63 -17.63
CA ARG A 14 0.21 -3.39 -17.50
C ARG A 14 0.09 -4.43 -18.61
N ASP A 15 0.29 -4.01 -19.85
CA ASP A 15 0.12 -4.88 -21.02
C ASP A 15 1.25 -5.92 -21.12
N LYS A 16 2.49 -5.52 -20.81
CA LYS A 16 3.65 -6.43 -20.82
C LYS A 16 3.54 -7.57 -19.82
N PHE A 17 3.01 -7.30 -18.63
CA PHE A 17 2.92 -8.26 -17.53
C PHE A 17 1.50 -8.82 -17.31
N ASN A 18 0.55 -8.49 -18.19
CA ASN A 18 -0.85 -8.89 -18.11
C ASN A 18 -1.50 -8.58 -16.74
N LEU A 19 -1.31 -7.35 -16.26
CA LEU A 19 -1.82 -6.90 -14.96
C LEU A 19 -3.19 -6.22 -15.11
N GLN A 20 -4.02 -6.28 -14.08
CA GLN A 20 -5.30 -5.54 -14.08
C GLN A 20 -5.10 -4.02 -13.94
N ARG A 21 -4.10 -3.60 -13.16
CA ARG A 21 -3.84 -2.18 -12.88
C ARG A 21 -2.37 -1.96 -12.54
N VAL A 22 -1.83 -0.81 -12.98
CA VAL A 22 -0.52 -0.30 -12.59
C VAL A 22 -0.69 1.15 -12.16
N ILE A 23 -0.10 1.51 -11.02
CA ILE A 23 -0.07 2.87 -10.49
C ILE A 23 1.39 3.26 -10.35
N ILE A 24 1.83 4.26 -11.12
CA ILE A 24 3.18 4.83 -10.99
C ILE A 24 3.10 6.04 -10.06
N VAL A 25 3.84 5.97 -8.95
CA VAL A 25 3.95 7.06 -8.00
C VAL A 25 5.20 7.86 -8.34
N PRO A 26 5.08 9.12 -8.80
CA PRO A 26 6.24 9.91 -9.19
C PRO A 26 7.09 10.34 -7.99
N ASP A 27 8.40 10.32 -8.16
CA ASP A 27 9.37 10.80 -7.15
C ASP A 27 9.29 12.32 -6.91
N GLY A 28 8.62 13.05 -7.79
CA GLY A 28 8.52 14.52 -7.75
C GLY A 28 9.91 15.16 -7.82
N GLU A 29 10.14 16.18 -6.98
CA GLU A 29 11.41 16.91 -6.87
C GLU A 29 12.61 16.07 -6.38
N HIS A 30 12.37 14.80 -6.00
CA HIS A 30 13.40 13.90 -5.47
C HIS A 30 13.92 12.90 -6.51
N ALA A 31 13.51 13.05 -7.77
CA ALA A 31 13.98 12.20 -8.87
C ALA A 31 15.52 12.20 -8.92
N GLY A 32 16.13 11.01 -8.78
CA GLY A 32 17.58 10.82 -8.79
C GLY A 32 18.28 10.84 -7.42
N LYS A 33 17.57 11.14 -6.33
CA LYS A 33 18.11 11.02 -4.96
C LYS A 33 17.80 9.63 -4.39
N ARG A 34 18.70 8.67 -4.62
CA ARG A 34 18.55 7.26 -4.20
C ARG A 34 18.41 7.05 -2.68
N ASP A 35 18.85 8.00 -1.87
CA ASP A 35 18.95 7.80 -0.42
C ASP A 35 17.65 8.03 0.37
N ASP A 36 16.60 8.62 -0.22
CA ASP A 36 15.37 8.88 0.55
C ASP A 36 14.36 7.72 0.53
N THR A 37 14.83 6.54 0.95
CA THR A 37 14.03 5.31 1.04
C THR A 37 12.80 5.50 1.96
N LYS A 38 12.85 6.42 2.92
CA LYS A 38 11.75 6.71 3.84
C LYS A 38 10.66 7.55 3.18
N LEU A 39 11.01 8.61 2.45
CA LEU A 39 10.05 9.40 1.69
C LEU A 39 9.40 8.57 0.59
N MET A 40 10.18 7.79 -0.15
CA MET A 40 9.65 6.88 -1.18
C MET A 40 8.66 5.89 -0.60
N ARG A 41 9.01 5.26 0.54
CA ARG A 41 8.09 4.37 1.26
C ARG A 41 6.81 5.09 1.68
N THR A 42 6.90 6.33 2.17
CA THR A 42 5.73 7.11 2.59
C THR A 42 4.79 7.38 1.42
N ARG A 43 5.33 7.75 0.24
CA ARG A 43 4.55 7.98 -0.97
C ARG A 43 3.86 6.71 -1.46
N LEU A 44 4.61 5.60 -1.55
CA LEU A 44 4.06 4.29 -1.92
C LEU A 44 2.97 3.84 -0.93
N SER A 45 3.18 4.05 0.36
CA SER A 45 2.21 3.70 1.41
C SER A 45 0.90 4.48 1.27
N ARG A 46 0.98 5.78 0.99
CA ARG A 46 -0.21 6.62 0.75
C ARG A 46 -0.95 6.19 -0.51
N ALA A 47 -0.24 5.98 -1.62
CA ALA A 47 -0.84 5.51 -2.86
C ALA A 47 -1.52 4.14 -2.68
N GLY A 48 -0.86 3.21 -1.98
CA GLY A 48 -1.42 1.90 -1.63
C GLY A 48 -2.69 2.00 -0.77
N GLY A 49 -2.68 2.84 0.27
CA GLY A 49 -3.85 3.06 1.11
C GLY A 49 -5.03 3.70 0.36
N MET A 50 -4.75 4.67 -0.52
CA MET A 50 -5.77 5.26 -1.40
C MET A 50 -6.36 4.23 -2.35
N TYR A 51 -5.51 3.39 -2.95
CA TYR A 51 -5.96 2.31 -3.83
C TYR A 51 -6.82 1.29 -3.08
N LEU A 52 -6.39 0.86 -1.88
CA LEU A 52 -7.17 -0.05 -1.05
C LEU A 52 -8.56 0.53 -0.75
N ASN A 53 -8.66 1.81 -0.39
CA ASN A 53 -9.95 2.47 -0.16
C ASN A 53 -10.85 2.51 -1.41
N GLN A 54 -10.28 2.50 -2.61
CA GLN A 54 -11.05 2.46 -3.85
C GLN A 54 -11.61 1.08 -4.17
N VAL A 55 -10.93 0.01 -3.76
CA VAL A 55 -11.26 -1.38 -4.16
C VAL A 55 -11.90 -2.22 -3.06
N ILE A 56 -11.70 -1.88 -1.78
CA ILE A 56 -12.31 -2.61 -0.67
C ILE A 56 -13.81 -2.31 -0.59
N GLU A 57 -14.62 -3.34 -0.44
CA GLU A 57 -16.07 -3.28 -0.39
C GLU A 57 -16.63 -3.99 0.86
N ASN A 58 -17.93 -3.84 1.10
CA ASN A 58 -18.59 -4.52 2.21
C ASN A 58 -18.55 -6.03 2.01
N GLY A 59 -18.20 -6.79 3.05
CA GLY A 59 -18.14 -8.25 3.00
C GLY A 59 -16.80 -8.83 2.54
N ASP A 60 -15.82 -7.99 2.16
CA ASP A 60 -14.52 -8.46 1.70
C ASP A 60 -13.72 -9.17 2.81
N VAL A 61 -12.93 -10.16 2.40
CA VAL A 61 -11.89 -10.77 3.24
C VAL A 61 -10.53 -10.27 2.78
N LEU A 62 -9.94 -9.34 3.54
CA LEU A 62 -8.65 -8.73 3.24
C LEU A 62 -7.50 -9.51 3.88
N GLY A 63 -6.70 -10.16 3.04
CA GLY A 63 -5.41 -10.70 3.45
C GLY A 63 -4.32 -9.63 3.54
N VAL A 64 -3.61 -9.56 4.66
CA VAL A 64 -2.55 -8.58 4.93
C VAL A 64 -1.22 -9.28 5.17
N ALA A 65 -0.21 -8.94 4.35
CA ALA A 65 1.18 -9.33 4.57
C ALA A 65 1.85 -8.45 5.64
N TRP A 66 3.17 -8.56 5.84
CA TRP A 66 3.92 -7.70 6.75
C TRP A 66 5.06 -6.95 6.03
N GLY A 67 5.68 -6.01 6.75
CA GLY A 67 6.83 -5.25 6.28
C GLY A 67 6.69 -3.75 6.48
N ARG A 68 7.81 -3.04 6.39
CA ARG A 68 7.90 -1.59 6.67
C ARG A 68 6.94 -0.75 5.82
N THR A 69 6.67 -1.15 4.58
CA THR A 69 5.73 -0.44 3.69
C THR A 69 4.28 -0.64 4.11
N ILE A 70 3.88 -1.89 4.42
CA ILE A 70 2.53 -2.19 4.91
C ILE A 70 2.29 -1.54 6.27
N HIS A 71 3.30 -1.54 7.15
CA HIS A 71 3.24 -0.87 8.44
C HIS A 71 3.11 0.65 8.32
N GLN A 72 3.84 1.27 7.39
CA GLN A 72 3.65 2.69 7.10
C GLN A 72 2.27 2.97 6.49
N MET A 73 1.74 2.08 5.65
CA MET A 73 0.39 2.18 5.10
C MET A 73 -0.68 2.06 6.18
N SER A 74 -0.58 1.10 7.11
CA SER A 74 -1.52 0.95 8.23
C SER A 74 -1.59 2.21 9.07
N LYS A 75 -0.46 2.92 9.24
CA LYS A 75 -0.39 4.22 9.92
C LYS A 75 -0.98 5.38 9.10
N THR A 76 -0.77 5.41 7.79
CA THR A 76 -1.10 6.58 6.94
C THR A 76 -2.40 6.51 6.15
N MET A 77 -2.99 5.32 5.95
CA MET A 77 -4.22 5.19 5.17
C MET A 77 -5.38 5.94 5.85
N THR A 78 -6.26 6.54 5.05
CA THR A 78 -7.46 7.21 5.55
C THR A 78 -8.51 6.16 5.96
N PRO A 79 -9.17 6.29 7.11
CA PRO A 79 -10.26 5.39 7.48
C PRO A 79 -11.40 5.38 6.44
N LYS A 80 -12.03 4.23 6.25
CA LYS A 80 -13.21 4.02 5.41
C LYS A 80 -14.07 2.95 6.06
N SER A 81 -15.25 3.31 6.58
CA SER A 81 -16.15 2.32 7.18
C SER A 81 -16.73 1.40 6.11
N CYS A 82 -16.44 0.11 6.23
CA CYS A 82 -16.93 -0.97 5.38
C CYS A 82 -17.58 -2.03 6.27
N LYS A 83 -18.83 -2.38 5.98
CA LYS A 83 -19.58 -3.38 6.75
C LYS A 83 -19.06 -4.78 6.46
N ASN A 84 -18.94 -5.59 7.50
CA ASN A 84 -18.62 -7.01 7.41
C ASN A 84 -17.27 -7.32 6.70
N VAL A 85 -16.30 -6.40 6.75
CA VAL A 85 -14.94 -6.69 6.28
C VAL A 85 -14.20 -7.53 7.31
N THR A 86 -13.56 -8.61 6.86
CA THR A 86 -12.70 -9.45 7.69
C THR A 86 -11.24 -9.21 7.29
N VAL A 87 -10.38 -8.87 8.25
CA VAL A 87 -8.94 -8.67 7.99
C VAL A 87 -8.15 -9.83 8.60
N ILE A 88 -7.35 -10.52 7.80
CA ILE A 88 -6.54 -11.67 8.21
C ILE A 88 -5.06 -11.49 7.88
N GLN A 89 -4.17 -12.00 8.71
CA GLN A 89 -2.74 -12.02 8.42
C GLN A 89 -2.40 -13.22 7.51
N MET A 90 -1.73 -12.97 6.39
CA MET A 90 -1.42 -14.02 5.39
C MET A 90 -0.13 -14.79 5.66
N LEU A 91 0.79 -14.18 6.42
CA LEU A 91 2.13 -14.72 6.64
C LEU A 91 2.29 -15.10 8.12
N GLY A 92 3.13 -16.09 8.40
CA GLY A 92 3.49 -16.46 9.77
C GLY A 92 4.20 -15.34 10.52
N SER A 93 4.53 -15.61 11.79
CA SER A 93 5.29 -14.66 12.61
C SER A 93 6.73 -14.50 12.12
N MET A 94 7.32 -13.34 12.41
CA MET A 94 8.74 -13.04 12.22
C MET A 94 9.26 -12.40 13.52
N PRO A 95 10.55 -12.56 13.87
CA PRO A 95 11.10 -11.89 15.04
C PRO A 95 10.89 -10.38 14.97
N SER A 96 10.40 -9.79 16.07
CA SER A 96 10.18 -8.34 16.18
C SER A 96 11.44 -7.58 15.76
N GLN A 97 11.28 -6.60 14.88
CA GLN A 97 12.33 -5.67 14.51
C GLN A 97 12.08 -4.34 15.23
N PRO A 98 13.12 -3.53 15.52
CA PRO A 98 12.95 -2.27 16.25
C PRO A 98 11.94 -1.29 15.62
N ASP A 99 11.74 -1.37 14.31
CA ASP A 99 10.86 -0.50 13.53
C ASP A 99 9.64 -1.23 12.93
N LEU A 100 9.38 -2.49 13.32
CA LEU A 100 8.29 -3.30 12.77
C LEU A 100 7.69 -4.28 13.78
N THR A 101 6.43 -4.01 14.14
CA THR A 101 5.51 -4.88 14.87
C THR A 101 4.48 -5.46 13.90
N ILE A 102 4.45 -6.80 13.78
CA ILE A 102 3.80 -7.52 12.67
C ILE A 102 2.27 -7.50 12.80
N ILE A 103 1.77 -7.90 13.97
CA ILE A 103 0.34 -7.99 14.27
C ILE A 103 -0.31 -6.59 14.26
N GLU A 104 0.49 -5.56 14.55
CA GLU A 104 -0.01 -4.18 14.62
C GLU A 104 -0.56 -3.71 13.27
N SER A 105 0.04 -4.11 12.15
CA SER A 105 -0.38 -3.66 10.82
C SER A 105 -1.77 -4.16 10.43
N SER A 106 -2.05 -5.46 10.60
CA SER A 106 -3.38 -6.02 10.30
C SER A 106 -4.44 -5.45 11.23
N SER A 107 -4.15 -5.33 12.53
CA SER A 107 -5.09 -4.78 13.51
C SER A 107 -5.40 -3.30 13.26
N GLN A 108 -4.39 -2.49 12.88
CA GLN A 108 -4.62 -1.09 12.51
C GLN A 108 -5.42 -0.94 11.23
N ILE A 109 -5.15 -1.78 10.22
CA ILE A 109 -5.94 -1.77 8.97
C ILE A 109 -7.39 -2.16 9.27
N ALA A 110 -7.61 -3.20 10.08
CA ALA A 110 -8.95 -3.60 10.52
C ALA A 110 -9.68 -2.44 11.20
N TYR A 111 -9.04 -1.80 12.18
CA TYR A 111 -9.61 -0.65 12.88
C TYR A 111 -9.98 0.52 11.94
N LYS A 112 -9.20 0.74 10.88
CA LYS A 112 -9.47 1.80 9.90
C LYS A 112 -10.57 1.45 8.89
N LEU A 113 -10.91 0.18 8.76
CA LEU A 113 -11.95 -0.31 7.86
C LEU A 113 -13.29 -0.57 8.58
N SER A 114 -13.28 -0.62 9.92
CA SER A 114 -14.48 -0.65 10.76
C SER A 114 -15.33 0.62 10.65
#